data_AF-A0A849EZD5-F1
#
_entry.id   AF-A0A849EZD5-F1
#
_cell.length_a   1.000
_cell.length_b   1.000
_cell.length_c   1.000
_cell.angle_alpha   90.00
_cell.angle_beta   90.00
_cell.angle_gamma   90.00
#
_symmetry.space_group_name_H-M   'P 1'
#
loop_
_entity.id
_entity.type
_entity.pdbx_description
1 polymer ?
#
loop_
_entity_poly.entity_id
_entity_poly.type
_entity_poly.pdbx_seq_one_letter_code
_entity_poly.pdbx_strand_id
1 'polypeptide(L)'
;MKPYKSKWTPALLSMILAIVLILTAWPADSQARPYTSFFRGVRPLGMGGAFTAVADDENALFYNPAGLSSISMLNVGIFNPLVEVSGDSIDLIGDLGDTDMDNVGEVTDLLRKYVGKHQHVRAALFPHVGFRLANVGAMVGGLVQAEVDADIRNPVYPEAYLDYVQDISLLAGAGVGLPLTGLRVGATLKGGQRKSLSEVYTADDIADNNFDDRFDNDMKSGNSVGLD
;
A
#
# COMPACT_ATOMS: atom_id res chain seq x y z
N MET A 1 -15.02 -27.87 -58.12
CA MET A 1 -14.10 -27.93 -56.96
C MET A 1 -14.75 -27.16 -55.80
N LYS A 2 -15.19 -27.84 -54.75
CA LYS A 2 -15.69 -27.21 -53.50
C LYS A 2 -14.58 -27.32 -52.44
N PRO A 3 -14.20 -26.24 -51.73
CA PRO A 3 -13.10 -26.30 -50.78
C PRO A 3 -13.52 -27.00 -49.48
N TYR A 4 -12.63 -27.87 -48.99
CA TYR A 4 -12.76 -28.63 -47.75
C TYR A 4 -12.61 -27.68 -46.55
N LYS A 5 -13.71 -27.34 -45.88
CA LYS A 5 -13.70 -26.55 -44.64
C LYS A 5 -13.31 -27.45 -43.47
N SER A 6 -12.12 -27.23 -42.90
CA SER A 6 -11.65 -27.88 -41.67
C SER A 6 -12.61 -27.56 -40.51
N LYS A 7 -13.27 -28.59 -39.99
CA LYS A 7 -14.21 -28.50 -38.85
C LYS A 7 -13.50 -28.38 -37.49
N TRP A 8 -12.17 -28.46 -37.47
CA TRP A 8 -11.37 -28.57 -36.24
C TRP A 8 -10.89 -27.22 -35.69
N THR A 9 -10.89 -26.17 -36.51
CA THR A 9 -10.44 -24.83 -36.10
C THR A 9 -11.31 -24.15 -35.03
N PRO A 10 -12.65 -24.21 -35.05
CA PRO A 10 -13.45 -23.58 -33.99
C PRO A 10 -13.37 -24.35 -32.67
N ALA A 11 -13.27 -25.69 -32.71
CA ALA A 11 -13.22 -26.51 -31.50
C ALA A 11 -11.91 -26.30 -30.72
N LEU A 12 -10.77 -26.20 -31.41
CA LEU A 12 -9.48 -25.88 -30.80
C LEU A 12 -9.46 -24.46 -30.23
N LEU A 13 -10.06 -23.49 -30.93
CA LEU A 13 -10.14 -22.11 -30.43
C LEU A 13 -11.00 -22.02 -29.16
N SER A 14 -12.15 -22.69 -29.13
CA SER A 14 -13.02 -22.75 -27.95
C SER A 14 -12.37 -23.48 -26.78
N MET A 15 -11.57 -24.52 -27.05
CA MET A 15 -10.83 -25.26 -26.03
C MET A 15 -9.70 -24.42 -25.42
N ILE A 16 -8.96 -23.67 -26.25
CA ILE A 16 -7.93 -22.74 -25.78
C ILE A 16 -8.58 -21.61 -24.97
N LEU A 17 -9.70 -21.05 -25.42
CA LEU A 17 -10.44 -20.01 -24.71
C LEU A 17 -10.94 -20.51 -23.34
N ALA A 18 -11.47 -21.74 -23.27
CA ALA A 18 -11.90 -22.36 -22.02
C ALA A 18 -10.74 -22.59 -21.05
N ILE A 19 -9.58 -23.02 -21.56
CA ILE A 19 -8.36 -23.23 -20.75
C ILE A 19 -7.84 -21.89 -20.22
N VAL A 20 -7.84 -20.83 -21.04
CA VAL A 20 -7.47 -19.47 -20.59
C VAL A 20 -8.43 -18.96 -19.51
N LEU A 21 -9.74 -19.15 -19.67
CA LEU A 21 -10.75 -18.75 -18.67
C LEU A 21 -10.59 -19.49 -17.34
N ILE A 22 -10.25 -20.78 -17.38
CA ILE A 22 -10.00 -21.58 -16.17
C ILE A 22 -8.68 -21.18 -15.50
N LEU A 23 -7.64 -20.83 -16.27
CA LEU A 23 -6.36 -20.34 -15.75
C LEU A 23 -6.45 -18.94 -15.14
N THR A 24 -7.41 -18.11 -15.56
CA THR A 24 -7.68 -16.79 -14.96
C THR A 24 -8.63 -16.84 -13.76
N ALA A 25 -9.24 -17.99 -13.49
CA ALA A 25 -10.14 -18.18 -12.37
C ALA A 25 -9.36 -18.54 -11.09
N TRP A 26 -8.52 -17.62 -10.62
CA TRP A 26 -8.05 -17.69 -9.24
C TRP A 26 -9.16 -17.23 -8.30
N PRO A 27 -9.43 -17.93 -7.19
CA PRO A 27 -10.28 -17.40 -6.14
C PRO A 27 -9.63 -16.14 -5.59
N ALA A 28 -10.19 -14.98 -5.93
CA ALA A 28 -9.89 -13.75 -5.23
C ALA A 28 -10.67 -13.79 -3.92
N ASP A 29 -10.01 -14.16 -2.83
CA ASP A 29 -10.52 -13.86 -1.49
C ASP A 29 -10.63 -12.33 -1.38
N SER A 30 -11.83 -11.80 -1.64
CA SER A 30 -12.14 -10.40 -1.45
C SER A 30 -12.33 -10.15 0.04
N GLN A 31 -11.23 -10.07 0.76
CA GLN A 31 -11.21 -9.35 2.03
C GLN A 31 -11.43 -7.88 1.65
N ALA A 32 -12.64 -7.37 1.89
CA ALA A 32 -12.95 -5.94 1.82
C ALA A 32 -12.26 -5.22 2.98
N ARG A 33 -10.93 -5.31 3.04
CA ARG A 33 -10.09 -4.31 3.68
C ARG A 33 -9.96 -3.15 2.68
N PRO A 34 -9.82 -1.91 3.15
CA PRO A 34 -9.48 -0.80 2.26
C PRO A 34 -8.33 -1.25 1.36
N TYR A 35 -8.37 -0.88 0.08
CA TYR A 35 -7.23 -1.04 -0.82
C TYR A 35 -6.05 -0.32 -0.17
N THR A 36 -5.27 -1.00 0.66
CA THR A 36 -4.05 -0.49 1.24
C THR A 36 -3.08 -0.42 0.09
N SER A 37 -3.12 0.73 -0.59
CA SER A 37 -2.11 1.13 -1.56
C SER A 37 -0.76 0.82 -0.96
N PHE A 38 0.00 -0.02 -1.66
CA PHE A 38 1.23 -0.59 -1.15
C PHE A 38 2.22 0.46 -0.62
N PHE A 39 2.25 1.64 -1.24
CA PHE A 39 2.98 2.81 -0.79
C PHE A 39 2.34 4.06 -1.41
N ARG A 40 2.36 5.19 -0.70
CA ARG A 40 1.95 6.49 -1.24
C ARG A 40 3.03 7.52 -0.98
N GLY A 41 3.68 8.02 -2.03
CA GLY A 41 4.57 9.17 -1.89
C GLY A 41 3.82 10.47 -1.63
N VAL A 42 4.56 11.47 -1.16
CA VAL A 42 4.04 12.81 -0.82
C VAL A 42 3.43 13.51 -2.03
N ARG A 43 4.04 13.38 -3.22
CA ARG A 43 3.54 14.03 -4.44
C ARG A 43 2.18 13.47 -4.89
N PRO A 44 1.98 12.14 -5.00
CA PRO A 44 0.65 11.58 -5.24
C PRO A 44 -0.42 12.00 -4.22
N LEU A 45 -0.05 12.07 -2.94
CA LEU A 45 -0.95 12.53 -1.87
C LEU A 45 -1.35 14.00 -2.06
N GLY A 46 -0.38 14.88 -2.33
CA GLY A 46 -0.62 16.30 -2.60
C GLY A 46 -1.46 16.56 -3.87
N MET A 47 -1.51 15.60 -4.79
CA MET A 47 -2.36 15.65 -5.99
C MET A 47 -3.77 15.06 -5.77
N GLY A 48 -4.13 14.70 -4.53
CA GLY A 48 -5.41 14.06 -4.22
C GLY A 48 -5.60 12.71 -4.92
N GLY A 49 -4.52 11.98 -5.19
CA GLY A 49 -4.56 10.67 -5.86
C GLY A 49 -4.63 10.73 -7.39
N ALA A 50 -4.60 11.92 -8.02
CA ALA A 50 -4.64 12.08 -9.48
C ALA A 50 -3.32 11.71 -10.20
N PHE A 51 -2.31 11.24 -9.47
CA PHE A 51 -0.96 10.99 -9.99
C PHE A 51 -0.89 9.89 -11.06
N THR A 52 -1.86 8.98 -11.12
CA THR A 52 -1.91 7.93 -12.15
C THR A 52 -1.81 8.49 -13.59
N ALA A 53 -2.30 9.72 -13.82
CA ALA A 53 -2.25 10.38 -15.12
C ALA A 53 -0.90 11.06 -15.44
N VAL A 54 -0.09 11.36 -14.41
CA VAL A 54 1.14 12.15 -14.52
C VAL A 54 2.31 11.42 -13.86
N ALA A 55 2.32 10.08 -13.93
CA ALA A 55 3.36 9.26 -13.34
C ALA A 55 4.69 9.47 -14.08
N ASP A 56 5.55 10.33 -13.55
CA ASP A 56 6.81 10.76 -14.18
C ASP A 56 8.01 10.69 -13.23
N ASP A 57 7.84 10.06 -12.07
CA ASP A 57 8.86 9.87 -11.04
C ASP A 57 8.84 8.46 -10.42
N GLU A 58 9.55 8.25 -9.31
CA GLU A 58 9.66 6.98 -8.62
C GLU A 58 8.33 6.40 -8.11
N ASN A 59 7.33 7.26 -7.90
CA ASN A 59 5.99 6.84 -7.52
C ASN A 59 5.27 6.11 -8.66
N ALA A 60 5.76 6.20 -9.89
CA ALA A 60 5.22 5.46 -11.04
C ALA A 60 5.19 3.93 -10.78
N LEU A 61 6.15 3.39 -10.02
CA LEU A 61 6.17 1.96 -9.62
C LEU A 61 4.96 1.56 -8.76
N PHE A 62 4.36 2.51 -8.06
CA PHE A 62 3.23 2.24 -7.16
C PHE A 62 1.88 2.64 -7.74
N TYR A 63 1.86 3.53 -8.74
CA TYR A 63 0.63 4.11 -9.30
C TYR A 63 0.39 3.75 -10.76
N ASN A 64 1.40 3.90 -11.64
CA ASN A 64 1.26 3.66 -13.08
C ASN A 64 2.62 3.39 -13.74
N PRO A 65 2.99 2.11 -13.97
CA PRO A 65 4.28 1.76 -14.55
C PRO A 65 4.48 2.23 -15.98
N ALA A 66 3.41 2.50 -16.75
CA ALA A 66 3.54 3.08 -18.08
C ALA A 66 4.22 4.46 -18.04
N GLY A 67 4.08 5.14 -16.90
CA GLY A 67 4.76 6.39 -16.57
C GLY A 67 6.29 6.30 -16.52
N LEU A 68 6.85 5.11 -16.30
CA LEU A 68 8.30 4.90 -16.33
C LEU A 68 8.92 5.29 -17.68
N SER A 69 8.15 5.24 -18.77
CA SER A 69 8.60 5.75 -20.08
C SER A 69 8.79 7.28 -20.15
N SER A 70 8.44 8.01 -19.07
CA SER A 70 8.47 9.48 -19.00
C SER A 70 9.36 10.04 -17.89
N ILE A 71 10.01 9.18 -17.10
CA ILE A 71 10.93 9.60 -16.02
C ILE A 71 12.17 10.32 -16.57
N SER A 72 12.92 11.02 -15.74
CA SER A 72 14.22 11.59 -16.12
C SER A 72 15.19 10.51 -16.64
N MET A 73 16.14 10.89 -17.51
CA MET A 73 17.12 9.94 -18.11
C MET A 73 17.82 9.09 -17.04
N LEU A 74 18.17 9.72 -15.93
CA LEU A 74 18.64 9.07 -14.71
C LEU A 74 17.83 9.63 -13.55
N ASN A 75 17.25 8.75 -12.74
CA ASN A 75 16.50 9.08 -11.54
C ASN A 75 17.06 8.20 -10.40
N VAL A 76 17.61 8.81 -9.37
CA VAL A 76 18.25 8.09 -8.26
C VAL A 76 17.82 8.71 -6.95
N GLY A 77 17.27 7.88 -6.07
CA GLY A 77 17.07 8.20 -4.66
C GLY A 77 17.89 7.23 -3.83
N ILE A 78 18.97 7.69 -3.20
CA ILE A 78 19.79 6.84 -2.32
C ILE A 78 19.19 6.81 -0.91
N PHE A 79 18.75 7.98 -0.43
CA PHE A 79 18.16 8.15 0.89
C PHE A 79 17.03 9.17 0.80
N ASN A 80 15.79 8.68 0.91
CA ASN A 80 14.56 9.43 0.76
C ASN A 80 13.57 9.00 1.86
N PRO A 81 13.83 9.39 3.11
CA PRO A 81 12.91 9.10 4.21
C PRO A 81 11.60 9.87 3.98
N LEU A 82 10.50 9.20 4.25
CA LEU A 82 9.15 9.73 4.26
C LEU A 82 8.60 9.53 5.66
N VAL A 83 8.07 10.59 6.25
CA VAL A 83 7.34 10.54 7.50
C VAL A 83 5.99 11.20 7.26
N GLU A 84 4.92 10.51 7.65
CA GLU A 84 3.56 11.00 7.60
C GLU A 84 2.94 10.84 8.99
N VAL A 85 2.29 11.90 9.44
CA VAL A 85 1.63 11.97 10.74
C VAL A 85 0.31 12.71 10.52
N SER A 86 -0.80 12.18 11.00
CA SER A 86 -2.08 12.90 10.94
C SER A 86 -2.05 14.13 11.86
N GLY A 87 -2.79 15.17 11.47
CA GLY A 87 -2.92 16.37 12.31
C GLY A 87 -3.43 16.05 13.72
N ASP A 88 -4.41 15.14 13.81
CA ASP A 88 -4.93 14.66 15.09
C ASP A 88 -3.88 13.94 15.95
N SER A 89 -2.91 13.24 15.35
CA SER A 89 -1.79 12.62 16.08
C SER A 89 -0.77 13.62 16.59
N ILE A 90 -0.52 14.70 15.84
CA ILE A 90 0.35 15.79 16.30
C ILE A 90 -0.31 16.51 17.46
N ASP A 91 -1.60 16.82 17.35
CA ASP A 91 -2.37 17.47 18.43
C ASP A 91 -2.40 16.56 19.68
N LEU A 92 -2.57 15.24 19.51
CA LEU A 92 -2.57 14.28 20.63
C LEU A 92 -1.23 14.27 21.37
N ILE A 93 -0.11 14.18 20.65
CA ILE A 93 1.22 14.18 21.26
C ILE A 93 1.50 15.52 21.96
N GLY A 94 1.07 16.64 21.36
CA GLY A 94 1.16 17.97 21.98
C GLY A 94 0.36 18.06 23.27
N ASP A 95 -0.93 17.70 23.22
CA ASP A 95 -1.80 17.73 24.39
C ASP A 95 -1.33 16.74 25.47
N LEU A 96 -0.78 15.57 25.12
CA LEU A 96 -0.18 14.63 26.07
C LEU A 96 1.00 15.24 26.84
N GLY A 97 1.79 16.08 26.18
CA GLY A 97 2.91 16.78 26.82
C GLY A 97 2.47 17.94 27.71
N ASP A 98 1.32 18.55 27.42
CA ASP A 98 0.75 19.68 28.17
C ASP A 98 -0.24 19.25 29.28
N THR A 99 -0.75 18.02 29.23
CA THR A 99 -1.71 17.45 30.20
C THR A 99 -0.99 16.86 31.40
N ASP A 100 -1.43 17.20 32.62
CA ASP A 100 -0.93 16.55 33.82
C ASP A 100 -1.50 15.13 33.92
N MET A 101 -0.66 14.12 33.64
CA MET A 101 -1.00 12.70 33.70
C MET A 101 -1.44 12.26 35.11
N ASP A 102 -1.12 13.05 36.15
CA ASP A 102 -1.51 12.78 37.54
C ASP A 102 -2.91 13.34 37.87
N ASN A 103 -3.54 14.10 36.96
CA ASN A 103 -4.88 14.65 37.13
C ASN A 103 -5.92 13.87 36.30
N VAL A 104 -6.73 13.07 36.99
CA VAL A 104 -7.82 12.27 36.39
C VAL A 104 -8.80 13.10 35.55
N GLY A 105 -9.05 14.36 35.92
CA GLY A 105 -9.93 15.26 35.16
C GLY A 105 -9.35 15.64 33.80
N GLU A 106 -8.07 16.01 33.77
CA GLU A 106 -7.36 16.42 32.56
C GLU A 106 -7.12 15.24 31.60
N VAL A 107 -6.77 14.07 32.14
CA VAL A 107 -6.66 12.82 31.36
C VAL A 107 -8.03 12.40 30.79
N THR A 108 -9.11 12.59 31.54
CA THR A 108 -10.48 12.30 31.04
C THR A 108 -10.87 13.25 29.91
N ASP A 109 -10.52 14.53 30.01
CA ASP A 109 -10.81 15.53 28.98
C ASP A 109 -9.96 15.31 27.72
N LEU A 110 -8.70 14.89 27.89
CA LEU A 110 -7.83 14.45 26.80
C LEU A 110 -8.43 13.25 26.07
N LEU A 111 -8.78 12.17 26.78
CA LEU A 111 -9.35 10.97 26.17
C LEU A 111 -10.66 11.29 25.43
N ARG A 112 -11.52 12.14 25.99
CA ARG A 112 -12.76 12.61 25.35
C ARG A 112 -12.49 13.43 24.08
N LYS A 113 -11.43 14.25 24.06
CA LYS A 113 -11.05 15.09 22.91
C LYS A 113 -10.61 14.26 21.69
N TYR A 114 -10.11 13.04 21.92
CA TYR A 114 -9.60 12.13 20.89
C TYR A 114 -10.49 10.93 20.55
N VAL A 115 -11.66 10.78 21.18
CA VAL A 115 -12.67 9.79 20.76
C VAL A 115 -13.11 10.08 19.32
N GLY A 116 -13.00 9.08 18.44
CA GLY A 116 -13.40 9.19 17.03
C GLY A 116 -12.41 9.92 16.12
N LYS A 117 -11.21 10.29 16.63
CA LYS A 117 -10.13 10.86 15.81
C LYS A 117 -9.17 9.77 15.35
N HIS A 118 -8.94 9.72 14.04
CA HIS A 118 -8.05 8.74 13.41
C HIS A 118 -6.59 9.12 13.61
N GLN A 119 -5.85 8.24 14.28
CA GLN A 119 -4.42 8.39 14.48
C GLN A 119 -3.71 7.63 13.37
N HIS A 120 -2.84 8.32 12.62
CA HIS A 120 -2.07 7.72 11.53
C HIS A 120 -0.63 8.18 11.63
N VAL A 121 0.29 7.22 11.72
CA VAL A 121 1.73 7.47 11.70
C VAL A 121 2.38 6.49 10.74
N ARG A 122 3.18 7.01 9.83
CA ARG A 122 3.91 6.20 8.87
C ARG A 122 5.32 6.71 8.68
N ALA A 123 6.27 5.78 8.66
CA ALA A 123 7.64 6.04 8.30
C ALA A 123 8.03 5.09 7.17
N ALA A 124 8.61 5.62 6.10
CA ALA A 124 9.04 4.83 4.95
C ALA A 124 10.37 5.33 4.38
N LEU A 125 11.07 4.44 3.69
CA LEU A 125 12.31 4.71 3.00
C LEU A 125 12.27 3.92 1.68
N PHE A 126 12.54 4.60 0.56
CA PHE A 126 12.42 3.99 -0.77
C PHE A 126 13.64 4.25 -1.68
N PRO A 127 14.82 3.71 -1.36
CA PRO A 127 15.98 3.80 -2.25
C PRO A 127 15.66 3.18 -3.60
N HIS A 128 15.93 3.92 -4.67
CA HIS A 128 15.62 3.50 -6.03
C HIS A 128 16.64 4.03 -7.03
N VAL A 129 16.72 3.32 -8.16
CA VAL A 129 17.46 3.72 -9.34
C VAL A 129 16.61 3.42 -10.56
N GLY A 130 16.40 4.44 -11.37
CA GLY A 130 15.67 4.39 -12.62
C GLY A 130 16.47 5.02 -13.74
N PHE A 131 16.29 4.49 -14.94
CA PHE A 131 16.87 5.03 -16.15
C PHE A 131 15.85 5.02 -17.26
N ARG A 132 15.93 6.03 -18.12
CA ARG A 132 15.12 6.11 -19.35
C ARG A 132 16.02 6.26 -20.56
N LEU A 133 15.84 5.35 -21.52
CA LEU A 133 16.46 5.40 -22.83
C LEU A 133 15.37 5.57 -23.90
N ALA A 134 15.37 6.74 -24.55
CA ALA A 134 14.34 7.13 -25.51
C ALA A 134 12.92 6.95 -24.93
N ASN A 135 12.17 5.96 -25.42
CA ASN A 135 10.79 5.68 -25.02
C ASN A 135 10.68 4.52 -24.01
N VAL A 136 11.79 3.94 -23.56
CA VAL A 136 11.81 2.84 -22.60
C VAL A 136 12.39 3.34 -21.29
N GLY A 137 11.67 3.16 -20.20
CA GLY A 137 12.17 3.38 -18.86
C GLY A 137 12.08 2.12 -18.02
N ALA A 138 13.06 1.95 -17.13
CA ALA A 138 13.07 0.88 -16.14
C ALA A 138 13.52 1.45 -14.80
N MET A 139 12.99 0.88 -13.72
CA MET A 139 13.32 1.29 -12.36
C MET A 139 13.33 0.09 -11.44
N VAL A 140 14.27 0.09 -10.51
CA VAL A 140 14.36 -0.87 -9.42
C VAL A 140 14.51 -0.10 -8.11
N GLY A 141 13.83 -0.55 -7.06
CA GLY A 141 13.94 0.06 -5.74
C GLY A 141 13.62 -0.91 -4.62
N GLY A 142 14.05 -0.57 -3.42
CA GLY A 142 13.70 -1.27 -2.19
C GLY A 142 12.83 -0.37 -1.33
N LEU A 143 11.68 -0.85 -0.88
CA LEU A 143 10.78 -0.17 0.04
C LEU A 143 10.92 -0.79 1.43
N VAL A 144 11.16 0.04 2.42
CA VAL A 144 11.01 -0.30 3.84
C VAL A 144 9.99 0.68 4.41
N GLN A 145 8.89 0.19 4.97
CA GLN A 145 7.90 1.04 5.63
C GLN A 145 7.33 0.40 6.88
N ALA A 146 6.92 1.25 7.81
CA ALA A 146 6.14 0.93 8.98
C ALA A 146 4.99 1.94 9.08
N GLU A 147 3.79 1.43 9.28
CA GLU A 147 2.53 2.18 9.34
C GLU A 147 1.76 1.71 10.56
N VAL A 148 1.27 2.66 11.34
CA VAL A 148 0.47 2.45 12.54
C VAL A 148 -0.77 3.32 12.42
N ASP A 149 -1.92 2.68 12.43
CA ASP A 149 -3.23 3.29 12.42
C ASP A 149 -3.96 2.89 13.70
N ALA A 150 -4.51 3.87 14.40
CA ALA A 150 -5.33 3.63 15.59
C ALA A 150 -6.62 4.44 15.54
N ASP A 151 -7.74 3.75 15.72
CA ASP A 151 -9.07 4.35 15.87
C ASP A 151 -9.69 3.92 17.19
N ILE A 152 -10.23 4.88 17.95
CA ILE A 152 -11.09 4.57 19.09
C ILE A 152 -12.53 4.75 18.65
N ARG A 153 -13.31 3.67 18.74
CA ARG A 153 -14.73 3.65 18.35
C ARG A 153 -15.59 3.33 19.58
N ASN A 154 -16.87 3.74 19.49
CA ASN A 154 -17.93 3.51 20.47
C ASN A 154 -17.72 4.19 21.85
N PRO A 155 -18.44 5.28 22.17
CA PRO A 155 -18.28 6.00 23.43
C PRO A 155 -18.88 5.28 24.65
N VAL A 156 -19.74 4.26 24.47
CA VAL A 156 -20.40 3.52 25.57
C VAL A 156 -19.63 2.26 25.94
N TYR A 157 -18.97 1.63 24.97
CA TYR A 157 -18.08 0.48 25.16
C TYR A 157 -16.85 0.67 24.25
N PRO A 158 -15.79 1.32 24.75
CA PRO A 158 -14.66 1.74 23.92
C PRO A 158 -13.88 0.54 23.37
N GLU A 159 -13.76 0.52 22.05
CA GLU A 159 -12.97 -0.47 21.29
C GLU A 159 -11.86 0.27 20.55
N ALA A 160 -10.61 -0.15 20.76
CA ALA A 160 -9.45 0.37 20.07
C ALA A 160 -9.12 -0.54 18.89
N TYR A 161 -9.30 -0.01 17.68
CA TYR A 161 -8.92 -0.66 16.43
C TYR A 161 -7.47 -0.29 16.19
N LEU A 162 -6.58 -1.29 16.19
CA LEU A 162 -5.16 -1.11 15.96
C LEU A 162 -4.76 -1.89 14.71
N ASP A 163 -4.32 -1.13 13.69
CA ASP A 163 -3.77 -1.66 12.46
C ASP A 163 -2.28 -1.28 12.40
N TYR A 164 -1.41 -2.29 12.43
CA TYR A 164 0.03 -2.11 12.29
C TYR A 164 0.52 -2.89 11.07
N VAL A 165 1.27 -2.24 10.19
CA VAL A 165 1.82 -2.86 8.99
C VAL A 165 3.29 -2.48 8.84
N GLN A 166 4.14 -3.49 8.64
CA GLN A 166 5.53 -3.35 8.32
C GLN A 166 5.85 -4.10 7.03
N ASP A 167 6.34 -3.39 6.02
CA ASP A 167 6.70 -3.95 4.73
C ASP A 167 8.17 -3.76 4.41
N ILE A 168 8.80 -4.84 3.95
CA ILE A 168 10.16 -4.83 3.38
C ILE A 168 10.05 -5.48 2.00
N SER A 169 10.19 -4.69 0.94
CA SER A 169 9.85 -5.12 -0.40
C SER A 169 10.85 -4.64 -1.44
N LEU A 170 11.09 -5.47 -2.44
CA LEU A 170 11.82 -5.12 -3.65
C LEU A 170 10.82 -4.90 -4.79
N LEU A 171 11.06 -3.84 -5.55
CA LEU A 171 10.24 -3.43 -6.68
C LEU A 171 11.10 -3.32 -7.92
N ALA A 172 10.57 -3.81 -9.03
CA ALA A 172 11.16 -3.64 -10.34
C ALA A 172 10.06 -3.39 -11.36
N GLY A 173 10.15 -2.32 -12.13
CA GLY A 173 9.17 -2.00 -13.15
C GLY A 173 9.82 -1.51 -14.43
N ALA A 174 9.08 -1.65 -15.52
CA ALA A 174 9.45 -1.14 -16.82
C ALA A 174 8.24 -0.54 -17.54
N GLY A 175 8.47 0.51 -18.31
CA GLY A 175 7.48 1.18 -19.13
C GLY A 175 8.02 1.49 -20.51
N VAL A 176 7.19 1.29 -21.54
CA VAL A 176 7.50 1.59 -22.94
C VAL A 176 6.43 2.50 -23.53
N GLY A 177 6.87 3.59 -24.17
CA GLY A 177 6.05 4.42 -25.04
C GLY A 177 6.09 3.91 -26.47
N LEU A 178 4.93 3.58 -27.02
CA LEU A 178 4.81 3.23 -28.44
C LEU A 178 5.01 4.48 -29.31
N PRO A 179 5.89 4.43 -30.32
CA PRO A 179 6.08 5.56 -31.22
C PRO A 179 4.80 5.85 -32.01
N LEU A 180 4.53 7.15 -32.23
CA LEU A 180 3.47 7.67 -33.11
C LEU A 180 2.01 7.46 -32.65
N THR A 181 1.75 6.70 -31.58
CA THR A 181 0.38 6.46 -31.08
C THR A 181 0.09 7.18 -29.76
N GLY A 182 1.11 7.69 -29.07
CA GLY A 182 0.97 8.28 -27.74
C GLY A 182 0.64 7.26 -26.64
N LEU A 183 0.54 5.97 -26.98
CA LEU A 183 0.22 4.91 -26.04
C LEU A 183 1.47 4.55 -25.23
N ARG A 184 1.28 4.31 -23.94
CA ARG A 184 2.32 3.82 -23.03
C ARG A 184 1.82 2.57 -22.33
N VAL A 185 2.70 1.60 -22.18
CA VAL A 185 2.44 0.34 -21.48
C VAL A 185 3.56 0.14 -20.48
N GLY A 186 3.24 -0.33 -19.29
CA GLY A 186 4.26 -0.73 -18.33
C GLY A 186 3.76 -1.84 -17.43
N ALA A 187 4.69 -2.46 -16.73
CA ALA A 187 4.41 -3.42 -15.68
C ALA A 187 5.36 -3.20 -14.51
N THR A 188 4.89 -3.45 -13.29
CA THR A 188 5.72 -3.51 -12.08
C THR A 188 5.57 -4.85 -11.41
N LEU A 189 6.71 -5.43 -11.02
CA LEU A 189 6.80 -6.57 -10.13
C LEU A 189 7.18 -6.08 -8.74
N LYS A 190 6.47 -6.58 -7.74
CA LYS A 190 6.67 -6.29 -6.33
C LYS A 190 6.83 -7.61 -5.60
N GLY A 191 7.88 -7.75 -4.80
CA GLY A 191 8.11 -8.95 -4.01
C GLY A 191 8.70 -8.57 -2.67
N GLY A 192 8.10 -9.04 -1.58
CA GLY A 192 8.51 -8.62 -0.25
C GLY A 192 7.97 -9.48 0.86
N GLN A 193 8.29 -9.05 2.07
CA GLN A 193 7.74 -9.59 3.31
C GLN A 193 6.89 -8.52 3.96
N ARG A 194 5.69 -8.92 4.36
CA ARG A 194 4.74 -8.10 5.12
C ARG A 194 4.55 -8.72 6.49
N LYS A 195 4.72 -7.93 7.53
CA LYS A 195 4.20 -8.22 8.85
C LYS A 195 3.03 -7.28 9.09
N SER A 196 1.88 -7.81 9.46
CA SER A 196 0.69 -7.02 9.71
C SER A 196 -0.08 -7.53 10.91
N LEU A 197 -0.55 -6.62 11.74
CA LEU A 197 -1.52 -6.82 12.81
C LEU A 197 -2.74 -5.96 12.47
N SER A 198 -3.92 -6.52 12.71
CA SER A 198 -5.18 -5.83 12.48
C SER A 198 -6.19 -6.47 13.43
N GLU A 199 -6.25 -5.90 14.62
CA GLU A 199 -7.04 -6.43 15.74
C GLU A 199 -7.79 -5.32 16.46
N VAL A 200 -8.87 -5.73 17.13
CA VAL A 200 -9.70 -4.86 17.95
C VAL A 200 -9.47 -5.22 19.41
N TYR A 201 -8.84 -4.31 20.14
CA TYR A 201 -8.57 -4.49 21.56
C TYR A 201 -9.62 -3.75 22.40
N THR A 202 -10.17 -4.43 23.40
CA THR A 202 -11.03 -3.80 24.40
C THR A 202 -10.20 -3.27 25.57
N ALA A 203 -10.80 -2.41 26.41
CA ALA A 203 -10.13 -1.90 27.61
C ALA A 203 -9.66 -3.02 28.56
N ASP A 204 -10.42 -4.11 28.66
CA ASP A 204 -10.07 -5.27 29.49
C ASP A 204 -8.87 -6.04 28.92
N ASP A 205 -8.77 -6.13 27.58
CA ASP A 205 -7.65 -6.80 26.91
C ASP A 205 -6.34 -6.02 27.06
N ILE A 206 -6.40 -4.70 26.97
CA ILE A 206 -5.24 -3.81 27.13
C ILE A 206 -4.73 -3.80 28.58
N ALA A 207 -5.64 -3.95 29.55
CA ALA A 207 -5.31 -3.97 30.97
C ALA A 207 -4.82 -5.34 31.49
N ASP A 208 -4.88 -6.39 30.66
CA ASP A 208 -4.39 -7.72 31.02
C ASP A 208 -2.85 -7.72 31.06
N ASN A 209 -2.27 -8.37 32.06
CA ASN A 209 -0.82 -8.49 32.22
C ASN A 209 -0.15 -9.29 31.08
N ASN A 210 -0.94 -10.00 30.26
CA ASN A 210 -0.47 -10.77 29.11
C ASN A 210 -0.71 -10.05 27.76
N PHE A 211 -0.98 -8.73 27.77
CA PHE A 211 -1.24 -7.99 26.54
C PHE A 211 -0.10 -8.07 25.52
N ASP A 212 1.16 -7.97 25.98
CA ASP A 212 2.35 -8.09 25.12
C ASP A 212 2.40 -9.45 24.39
N ASP A 213 2.10 -10.54 25.11
CA ASP A 213 2.06 -11.89 24.54
C ASP A 213 0.91 -12.05 23.53
N ARG A 214 -0.22 -11.36 23.72
CA ARG A 214 -1.33 -11.38 22.75
C ARG A 214 -0.96 -10.60 21.49
N PHE A 215 -0.41 -9.41 21.65
CA PHE A 215 0.04 -8.56 20.54
C PHE A 215 1.03 -9.29 19.62
N ASP A 216 2.01 -9.99 20.19
CA ASP A 216 2.98 -10.77 19.44
C ASP A 216 2.36 -11.99 18.74
N ASN A 217 1.38 -12.65 19.38
CA ASN A 217 0.69 -13.81 18.79
C ASN A 217 -0.25 -13.42 17.63
N ASP A 218 -0.83 -12.23 17.69
CA ASP A 218 -1.78 -11.75 16.68
C ASP A 218 -1.05 -11.20 15.42
N MET A 219 0.25 -10.95 15.50
CA MET A 219 1.06 -10.54 14.36
C MET A 219 1.14 -11.63 13.30
N LYS A 220 0.70 -11.30 12.07
CA LYS A 220 0.80 -12.19 10.92
C LYS A 220 1.96 -11.78 10.03
N SER A 221 2.90 -12.70 9.82
CA SER A 221 3.97 -12.54 8.84
C SER A 221 3.67 -13.34 7.57
N GLY A 222 3.82 -12.72 6.40
CA GLY A 222 3.65 -13.39 5.12
C GLY A 222 4.59 -12.84 4.04
N ASN A 223 4.87 -13.67 3.05
CA ASN A 223 5.49 -13.19 1.82
C ASN A 223 4.39 -12.58 0.93
N SER A 224 4.70 -11.45 0.32
CA SER A 224 3.82 -10.78 -0.65
C SER A 224 4.50 -10.76 -2.01
N VAL A 225 3.71 -11.06 -3.06
CA VAL A 225 4.11 -10.86 -4.45
C VAL A 225 2.95 -10.13 -5.12
N GLY A 226 3.27 -9.05 -5.83
CA GLY A 226 2.31 -8.21 -6.54
C GLY A 226 2.78 -7.93 -7.96
N LEU A 227 1.80 -7.76 -8.85
CA LEU A 227 2.01 -7.36 -10.24
C LEU A 227 0.97 -6.30 -10.60
N ASP A 228 1.43 -5.17 -11.10
CA ASP A 228 0.61 -4.06 -11.61
C ASP A 228 0.96 -3.74 -13.08
#